data_AF-A0A843V6Q4-F1
#
_entry.id   AF-A0A843V6Q4-F1
#
_cell.length_a   1.000
_cell.length_b   1.000
_cell.length_c   1.000
_cell.angle_alpha   90.00
_cell.angle_beta   90.00
_cell.angle_gamma   90.00
#
_symmetry.space_group_name_H-M   'P 1'
#
loop_
_entity.id
_entity.type
_entity.pdbx_description
1 polymer ?
#
loop_
_entity_poly.entity_id
_entity_poly.type
_entity_poly.pdbx_seq_one_letter_code
_entity_poly.pdbx_strand_id
1 'polypeptide(L)'
;MTSGEAGGGGILRDNKNNMCCAFDKPYHGLKSSLAVEALALRDGLSFCCSKGIYEVLVETDSINLLHIVTRQLPFHGNLHAFCRM
;
A
#
# COMPACT_ATOMS: atom_id res chain seq x y z
N MET A 1 8.31 -14.10 -21.30
CA MET A 1 8.50 -13.51 -19.95
C MET A 1 9.50 -12.38 -20.09
N THR A 2 9.02 -11.15 -20.34
CA THR A 2 9.86 -9.97 -20.54
C THR A 2 10.33 -9.43 -19.19
N SER A 3 11.64 -9.38 -19.01
CA SER A 3 12.29 -8.98 -17.76
C SER A 3 12.00 -7.50 -17.44
N GLY A 4 11.28 -7.23 -16.34
CA GLY A 4 11.20 -5.88 -15.75
C GLY A 4 9.81 -5.24 -15.65
N GLU A 5 8.74 -5.98 -15.91
CA GLU A 5 7.37 -5.51 -15.63
C GLU A 5 7.00 -5.85 -14.19
N ALA A 6 6.87 -4.82 -13.35
CA ALA A 6 6.23 -4.92 -12.05
C ALA A 6 4.94 -4.10 -12.05
N GLY A 7 3.94 -4.55 -11.31
CA GLY A 7 2.66 -3.86 -11.17
C GLY A 7 2.30 -3.76 -9.70
N GLY A 8 1.58 -2.70 -9.36
CA GLY A 8 1.03 -2.51 -8.02
C GLY A 8 -0.37 -1.90 -8.13
N GLY A 9 -1.12 -1.95 -7.03
CA GLY A 9 -2.49 -1.50 -7.01
C GLY A 9 -2.99 -1.28 -5.61
N GLY A 10 -4.26 -0.92 -5.50
CA GLY A 10 -4.91 -0.70 -4.22
C GLY A 10 -6.42 -0.66 -4.36
N ILE A 11 -7.10 -0.93 -3.25
CA ILE A 11 -8.56 -0.89 -3.14
C ILE A 11 -8.90 0.11 -2.04
N LEU A 12 -9.76 1.07 -2.36
CA LEU A 12 -10.39 1.93 -1.35
C LEU A 12 -11.73 1.33 -0.97
N ARG A 13 -11.93 1.13 0.33
CA ARG A 13 -13.20 0.69 0.89
C ARG A 13 -13.75 1.73 1.85
N ASP A 14 -15.08 1.79 1.94
CA ASP A 14 -15.74 2.53 3.01
C ASP A 14 -15.70 1.74 4.34
N ASN A 15 -16.21 2.35 5.41
CA ASN A 15 -16.29 1.73 6.73
C ASN A 15 -17.28 0.54 6.83
N LYS A 16 -18.03 0.24 5.76
CA LYS A 16 -18.91 -0.91 5.64
C LYS A 16 -18.28 -1.99 4.74
N ASN A 17 -16.99 -1.88 4.43
CA ASN A 17 -16.24 -2.74 3.53
C ASN A 17 -16.73 -2.73 2.07
N ASN A 18 -17.53 -1.75 1.66
CA ASN A 18 -17.90 -1.62 0.26
C ASN A 18 -16.70 -1.06 -0.52
N MET A 19 -16.40 -1.66 -1.66
CA MET A 19 -15.38 -1.14 -2.56
C MET A 19 -15.86 0.15 -3.22
N CYS A 20 -15.22 1.27 -2.87
CA CYS A 20 -15.46 2.57 -3.47
C CYS A 20 -14.73 2.70 -4.81
N CYS A 21 -13.47 2.25 -4.86
CA CYS A 21 -12.68 2.19 -6.07
C CYS A 21 -11.52 1.20 -5.93
N ALA A 22 -10.90 0.86 -7.07
CA ALA A 22 -9.62 0.21 -7.11
C ALA A 22 -8.80 0.80 -8.25
N PHE A 23 -7.49 0.61 -8.16
CA PHE A 23 -6.56 0.94 -9.24
C PHE A 23 -5.55 -0.17 -9.38
N ASP A 24 -5.08 -0.34 -10.61
CA ASP A 24 -3.83 -1.01 -10.94
C ASP A 24 -2.93 -0.01 -11.68
N LYS A 25 -1.63 -0.16 -11.51
CA LYS A 25 -0.64 0.69 -12.17
C LYS A 25 0.62 -0.10 -12.49
N PRO A 26 1.12 -0.03 -13.73
CA PRO A 26 2.42 -0.58 -14.06
C PRO A 26 3.55 0.29 -13.50
N TYR A 27 4.56 -0.37 -12.95
CA TYR A 27 5.81 0.22 -12.46
C TYR A 27 7.00 -0.38 -13.21
N HIS A 28 7.40 0.28 -14.30
CA HIS A 28 8.48 -0.19 -15.15
C HIS A 28 9.87 0.06 -14.54
N GLY A 29 10.80 -0.88 -14.76
CA GLY A 29 12.20 -0.72 -14.37
C GLY A 29 12.50 -0.96 -12.89
N LEU A 30 11.50 -1.34 -12.10
CA LEU A 30 11.69 -1.74 -10.70
C LEU A 30 11.98 -3.23 -10.61
N LYS A 31 12.98 -3.58 -9.81
CA LYS A 31 13.35 -4.98 -9.52
C LYS A 31 12.99 -5.42 -8.10
N SER A 32 12.61 -4.48 -7.24
CA SER A 32 12.28 -4.75 -5.84
C SER A 32 10.77 -4.74 -5.65
N SER A 33 10.21 -5.84 -5.17
CA SER A 33 8.79 -5.94 -4.79
C SER A 33 8.43 -4.89 -3.74
N LEU A 34 9.28 -4.71 -2.73
CA LEU A 34 9.09 -3.71 -1.68
C LEU A 34 9.03 -2.27 -2.24
N ALA A 35 9.85 -1.96 -3.26
CA ALA A 35 9.79 -0.65 -3.91
C ALA A 35 8.47 -0.47 -4.68
N VAL A 36 7.97 -1.51 -5.34
CA VAL A 36 6.69 -1.50 -6.07
C VAL A 36 5.53 -1.32 -5.08
N GLU A 37 5.51 -2.08 -3.99
CA GLU A 37 4.49 -1.99 -2.93
C GLU A 37 4.48 -0.61 -2.26
N ALA A 38 5.66 -0.06 -1.95
CA ALA A 38 5.77 1.28 -1.37
C ALA A 38 5.24 2.37 -2.31
N LEU A 39 5.49 2.24 -3.62
CA LEU A 39 4.95 3.17 -4.62
C LEU A 39 3.45 3.00 -4.81
N ALA A 40 2.94 1.77 -4.80
CA ALA A 40 1.51 1.49 -4.84
C ALA A 40 0.79 2.11 -3.62
N LEU A 41 1.36 1.96 -2.42
CA LEU A 41 0.84 2.59 -1.21
C LEU A 41 0.85 4.12 -1.33
N ARG A 42 1.97 4.73 -1.75
CA ARG A 42 2.05 6.19 -1.97
C ARG A 42 0.99 6.68 -2.94
N ASP A 43 0.82 5.99 -4.06
CA ASP A 43 -0.14 6.37 -5.10
C ASP A 43 -1.59 6.23 -4.59
N GLY A 44 -1.89 5.17 -3.83
CA GLY A 44 -3.18 4.99 -3.15
C GLY A 44 -3.49 6.08 -2.12
N LEU A 45 -2.52 6.46 -1.28
CA LEU A 45 -2.67 7.56 -0.33
C LEU A 45 -2.85 8.90 -1.04
N SER A 46 -2.10 9.15 -2.11
CA SER A 46 -2.24 10.37 -2.92
C SER A 46 -3.63 10.46 -3.55
N PHE A 47 -4.18 9.32 -4.00
CA PHE A 47 -5.54 9.24 -4.49
C PHE A 47 -6.56 9.58 -3.39
N CYS A 48 -6.42 9.04 -2.18
CA CYS A 48 -7.28 9.39 -1.05
C CYS A 48 -7.25 10.90 -0.75
N CYS A 49 -6.05 11.49 -0.68
CA CYS A 49 -5.89 12.94 -0.49
C CYS A 49 -6.58 13.75 -1.59
N SER A 50 -6.47 13.32 -2.86
CA SER A 50 -7.15 13.99 -3.99
C SER A 50 -8.68 13.95 -3.89
N LYS A 51 -9.23 13.04 -3.09
CA LYS A 51 -10.67 12.89 -2.79
C LYS A 51 -11.08 13.56 -1.48
N GLY A 52 -10.15 14.24 -0.79
CA GLY A 52 -10.41 14.87 0.52
C GLY A 52 -10.50 13.88 1.67
N ILE A 53 -9.95 12.67 1.52
CA ILE A 53 -9.93 11.63 2.54
C ILE A 53 -8.55 11.63 3.20
N TYR A 54 -8.50 11.98 4.48
CA TYR A 54 -7.25 12.12 5.24
C TYR A 54 -7.09 11.09 6.36
N GLU A 55 -8.19 10.56 6.87
CA GLU A 55 -8.20 9.47 7.84
C GLU A 55 -8.43 8.14 7.11
N VAL A 56 -7.35 7.37 6.93
CA VAL A 56 -7.38 6.09 6.23
C VAL A 56 -6.74 5.00 7.08
N LEU A 57 -7.35 3.82 7.07
CA LEU A 57 -6.72 2.59 7.55
C LEU A 57 -6.04 1.92 6.35
N VAL A 58 -4.73 1.67 6.47
CA VAL A 58 -3.96 0.97 5.44
C VAL A 58 -3.85 -0.50 5.80
N GLU A 59 -4.25 -1.36 4.87
CA GLU A 59 -4.04 -2.81 4.94
C GLU A 59 -2.97 -3.22 3.92
N THR A 60 -1.97 -3.99 4.35
CA THR A 60 -0.93 -4.55 3.49
C THR A 60 -0.52 -5.93 4.03
N ASP A 61 -0.18 -6.85 3.14
CA ASP A 61 0.41 -8.16 3.44
C ASP A 61 1.93 -8.12 3.61
N SER A 62 2.56 -6.95 3.38
CA SER A 62 3.99 -6.76 3.43
C SER A 62 4.46 -6.26 4.81
N ILE A 63 4.97 -7.18 5.62
CA ILE A 63 5.55 -6.85 6.94
C ILE A 63 6.73 -5.87 6.83
N ASN A 64 7.50 -5.94 5.74
CA ASN A 64 8.61 -5.03 5.49
C ASN A 64 8.13 -3.60 5.22
N LEU A 65 7.08 -3.46 4.42
CA LEU A 65 6.47 -2.15 4.16
C LEU A 65 5.88 -1.58 5.45
N LEU A 66 5.22 -2.41 6.24
CA LEU A 66 4.67 -2.02 7.52
C LEU A 66 5.74 -1.45 8.47
N HIS A 67 6.86 -2.16 8.64
CA HIS A 67 7.99 -1.71 9.45
C HIS A 67 8.53 -0.34 8.99
N ILE A 68 8.63 -0.12 7.68
CA ILE A 68 9.08 1.15 7.10
C ILE A 68 8.11 2.28 7.44
N VAL A 69 6.82 2.07 7.22
CA VAL A 69 5.78 3.11 7.40
C VAL A 69 5.57 3.44 8.87
N THR A 70 5.60 2.44 9.75
CA THR A 70 5.41 2.62 11.20
C THR A 70 6.68 3.02 11.93
N ARG A 71 7.83 3.07 11.23
CA ARG A 71 9.17 3.26 11.82
C ARG A 71 9.50 2.21 12.90
N GLN A 72 8.87 1.04 12.85
CA GLN A 72 9.18 -0.08 13.72
C GLN A 72 10.33 -0.89 13.10
N LEU A 73 11.45 -1.00 13.82
CA LEU A 73 12.54 -1.93 13.47
C LEU A 73 12.03 -3.37 13.59
N PRO A 74 12.57 -4.35 12.81
CA PRO A 74 11.87 -5.60 12.54
C PRO A 74 11.60 -6.41 13.82
N PHE A 75 10.32 -6.62 14.12
CA PHE A 75 9.86 -7.52 15.18
C PHE A 75 9.39 -8.85 14.58
N HIS A 76 9.79 -9.95 15.22
CA HIS A 76 9.37 -11.31 14.86
C HIS A 76 8.06 -11.63 15.59
N GLY A 77 6.92 -11.46 14.92
CA GLY A 77 5.60 -11.84 15.45
C GLY A 77 4.45 -11.32 14.60
N ASN A 78 3.34 -12.07 14.55
CA ASN A 78 2.14 -11.69 13.82
C ASN A 78 1.57 -10.38 14.38
N LEU A 79 1.58 -9.32 13.56
CA LEU A 79 1.09 -8.01 13.93
C LEU A 79 -0.11 -7.63 13.05
N HIS A 80 -1.28 -7.51 13.67
CA HIS A 80 -2.40 -6.74 13.10
C HIS A 80 -2.05 -5.27 13.25
N ALA A 81 -1.51 -4.67 12.20
CA ALA A 81 -1.02 -3.32 12.28
C ALA A 81 -2.10 -2.32 11.87
N PHE A 82 -2.65 -1.63 12.87
CA PHE A 82 -3.49 -0.47 12.69
C PHE A 82 -2.60 0.76 12.54
N CYS A 83 -2.48 1.29 11.32
CA CYS A 83 -1.99 2.64 11.12
C CYS A 83 -3.19 3.59 11.24
N ARG A 84 -3.35 4.21 12.41
CA ARG A 84 -4.11 5.46 12.56
C ARG A 84 -3.13 6.61 12.40
N MET A 85 -3.37 7.52 11.46
CA MET A 85 -2.75 8.84 11.45
C MET A 85 -3.36 9.71 12.53
#